data_AF-A0A3C0N844-F1
#
_entry.id   AF-A0A3C0N844-F1
#
_cell.length_a   1.000
_cell.length_b   1.000
_cell.length_c   1.000
_cell.angle_alpha   90.00
_cell.angle_beta   90.00
_cell.angle_gamma   90.00
#
_symmetry.space_group_name_H-M   'P 1'
#
loop_
_entity.id
_entity.type
_entity.pdbx_description
1 polymer ?
#
loop_
_entity_poly.entity_id
_entity_poly.type
_entity_poly.pdbx_seq_one_letter_code
_entity_poly.pdbx_strand_id
1 'polypeptide(L)'
;HQQEIAIGLYVTLEGLHRAEKEARKVGELLDEQAFDWEPYLRHLQERQPSPKTTGDWIDELERDYFTRRARTPESVTTWNTNYQEVFKSLPYDKPLTVEVLKGAIASTRPDTRMRQKTCLA
;
A
#
# COMPACT_ATOMS: atom_id res chain seq x y z
N HIS A 1 -14.82 12.81 22.62
CA HIS A 1 -14.64 11.45 22.08
C HIS A 1 -13.54 10.77 22.88
N GLN A 2 -13.72 9.52 23.29
CA GLN A 2 -12.71 8.71 23.99
C GLN A 2 -12.15 7.67 23.01
N GLN A 3 -10.85 7.37 23.10
CA GLN A 3 -10.16 6.36 22.29
C GLN A 3 -9.41 5.42 23.23
N GLU A 4 -9.30 4.15 22.84
CA GLU A 4 -8.57 3.11 23.58
C GLU A 4 -7.31 2.71 22.81
N ILE A 5 -6.17 2.59 23.51
CA ILE A 5 -4.87 2.27 22.90
C ILE A 5 -4.34 0.97 23.51
N ALA A 6 -4.18 -0.06 22.68
CA ALA A 6 -3.54 -1.31 23.08
C ALA A 6 -2.01 -1.19 22.99
N ILE A 7 -1.33 -1.30 24.13
CA ILE A 7 0.13 -1.17 24.24
C ILE A 7 0.89 -2.51 24.21
N GLY A 8 0.18 -3.64 24.20
CA GLY A 8 0.76 -4.99 24.05
C GLY A 8 1.62 -5.47 25.23
N LEU A 9 1.41 -4.97 26.45
CA LEU A 9 2.17 -5.39 27.63
C LEU A 9 1.54 -6.63 28.30
N TYR A 10 2.37 -7.47 28.91
CA TYR A 10 1.92 -8.57 29.75
C TYR A 10 1.23 -8.08 31.02
N VAL A 11 0.25 -8.84 31.51
CA VAL A 11 -0.48 -8.54 32.75
C VAL A 11 0.38 -8.92 33.97
N THR A 12 1.40 -8.11 34.23
CA THR A 12 2.26 -8.17 35.41
C THR A 12 2.26 -6.82 36.11
N LEU A 13 2.70 -6.76 37.37
CA LEU A 13 2.78 -5.49 38.12
C LEU A 13 3.64 -4.44 37.38
N GLU A 14 4.75 -4.90 36.80
CA GLU A 14 5.63 -4.06 36.00
C GLU A 14 4.96 -3.60 34.69
N GLY A 15 4.21 -4.49 34.03
CA GLY A 15 3.41 -4.16 32.86
C GLY A 15 2.36 -3.09 33.16
N LEU A 16 1.69 -3.17 34.31
CA LEU A 16 0.72 -2.18 34.76
C LEU A 16 1.37 -0.81 35.02
N HIS A 17 2.50 -0.76 35.73
CA HIS A 17 3.21 0.49 35.98
C HIS A 17 3.68 1.16 34.67
N ARG A 18 4.15 0.37 33.71
CA ARG A 18 4.53 0.87 32.38
C ARG A 18 3.31 1.39 31.61
N ALA A 19 2.17 0.70 31.68
CA ALA A 19 0.91 1.14 31.06
C ALA A 19 0.46 2.49 31.59
N GLU A 20 0.49 2.66 32.92
CA GLU A 20 0.11 3.91 33.57
C GLU A 20 1.05 5.06 33.18
N LYS A 21 2.36 4.81 33.14
CA LYS A 21 3.35 5.81 32.71
C LYS A 21 3.10 6.27 31.27
N GLU A 22 2.82 5.35 30.36
CA GLU A 22 2.47 5.67 28.98
C GLU A 22 1.15 6.47 28.90
N ALA A 23 0.14 6.11 29.69
CA ALA A 23 -1.12 6.86 29.72
C ALA A 23 -0.93 8.32 30.16
N ARG A 24 -0.09 8.57 31.18
CA ARG A 24 0.25 9.94 31.60
C ARG A 24 0.98 10.72 30.51
N LYS A 25 1.97 10.09 29.86
CA LYS A 25 2.71 10.67 28.75
C LYS A 25 1.79 11.07 27.59
N VAL A 26 0.80 10.24 27.25
CA VAL A 26 -0.21 10.58 26.23
C VAL A 26 -1.02 11.80 26.66
N GLY A 27 -1.42 11.88 27.93
CA GLY A 27 -2.11 13.04 28.49
C GLY A 27 -1.29 14.34 28.34
N GLU A 28 -0.02 14.30 28.75
CA GLU A 28 0.91 15.43 28.61
C GLU A 28 1.04 15.89 27.15
N LEU A 29 1.22 14.95 26.22
CA LEU A 29 1.32 15.25 24.79
C LEU A 29 0.03 15.84 24.19
N LEU A 30 -1.13 15.41 24.68
CA LEU A 30 -2.43 15.97 24.26
C LEU A 30 -2.59 17.41 24.76
N ASP A 31 -2.20 17.69 26.00
CA ASP A 31 -2.23 19.04 26.57
C ASP A 31 -1.30 19.99 25.83
N GLU A 32 -0.12 19.50 25.41
CA GLU A 32 0.86 20.24 24.60
C GLU A 32 0.49 20.35 23.11
N GLN A 33 -0.61 19.72 22.66
CA GLN A 33 -0.99 19.60 21.24
C GLN A 33 0.12 18.96 20.37
N ALA A 34 1.01 18.19 20.97
CA ALA A 34 2.14 17.53 20.33
C ALA A 34 1.93 16.02 20.16
N PHE A 35 0.72 15.53 20.46
CA PHE A 35 0.39 14.12 20.36
C PHE A 35 0.48 13.60 18.92
N ASP A 36 1.21 12.49 18.75
CA ASP A 36 1.38 11.77 17.49
C ASP A 36 0.87 10.33 17.65
N TRP A 37 0.06 9.88 16.69
CA TRP A 37 -0.45 8.52 16.63
C TRP A 37 0.60 7.52 16.15
N GLU A 38 1.61 7.95 15.38
CA GLU A 38 2.59 7.08 14.73
C GLU A 38 3.21 6.01 15.66
N PRO A 39 3.63 6.32 16.91
CA PRO A 39 4.22 5.33 17.82
C PRO A 39 3.24 4.23 18.29
N TYR A 40 1.94 4.50 18.20
CA TYR A 40 0.86 3.62 18.66
C TYR A 40 0.24 2.81 17.51
N LEU A 41 0.66 3.03 16.26
CA LEU A 41 0.22 2.27 15.08
C LEU A 41 0.95 0.91 14.91
N ARG A 42 1.65 0.41 15.93
CA ARG A 42 2.47 -0.83 15.88
C ARG A 42 1.75 -2.06 15.31
N HIS A 43 0.44 -2.20 15.56
CA HIS A 43 -0.34 -3.30 14.98
C HIS A 43 -0.53 -3.21 13.45
N LEU A 44 -0.40 -2.01 12.87
CA LEU A 44 -0.28 -1.86 11.43
C LEU A 44 1.14 -2.24 10.98
N GLN A 45 2.19 -1.78 11.65
CA GLN A 45 3.56 -2.02 11.20
C GLN A 45 4.00 -3.49 11.27
N GLU A 46 3.61 -4.24 12.31
CA GLU A 46 4.01 -5.66 12.49
C GLU A 46 3.16 -6.66 11.68
N ARG A 47 1.97 -6.26 11.22
CA ARG A 47 1.06 -7.11 10.43
C ARG A 47 1.03 -6.79 8.95
N GLN A 48 1.70 -5.71 8.51
CA GLN A 48 1.79 -5.43 7.09
C GLN A 48 2.76 -6.45 6.50
N PRO A 49 2.31 -7.37 5.62
CA PRO A 49 3.25 -8.15 4.84
C PRO A 49 4.21 -7.16 4.15
N SER A 50 5.46 -7.58 3.96
CA SER A 50 6.46 -6.81 3.21
C SER A 50 5.78 -6.14 2.00
N PRO A 51 5.94 -4.81 1.83
CA PRO A 51 5.18 -4.09 0.82
C PRO A 51 5.40 -4.76 -0.53
N LYS A 52 4.31 -5.25 -1.12
CA LYS A 52 4.34 -5.92 -2.43
C LYS A 52 4.99 -4.99 -3.44
N THR A 53 5.89 -5.56 -4.22
CA THR A 53 6.50 -4.85 -5.35
C THR A 53 5.46 -4.62 -6.45
N THR A 54 5.76 -3.73 -7.38
CA THR A 54 4.91 -3.52 -8.55
C THR A 54 4.76 -4.82 -9.35
N GLY A 55 5.83 -5.63 -9.43
CA GLY A 55 5.80 -6.94 -10.05
C GLY A 55 4.83 -7.91 -9.38
N ASP A 56 4.82 -7.97 -8.05
CA ASP A 56 3.88 -8.82 -7.31
C ASP A 56 2.41 -8.47 -7.64
N TRP A 57 2.12 -7.18 -7.76
CA TRP A 57 0.77 -6.72 -8.15
C TRP A 57 0.42 -7.04 -9.60
N ILE A 58 1.37 -6.90 -10.52
CA ILE A 58 1.18 -7.27 -11.94
C ILE A 58 0.90 -8.77 -12.07
N ASP A 59 1.67 -9.61 -11.38
CA ASP A 59 1.51 -11.05 -11.39
C ASP A 59 0.17 -11.50 -10.81
N GLU A 60 -0.25 -10.90 -9.70
CA GLU A 60 -1.55 -11.18 -9.08
C GLU A 60 -2.71 -10.76 -9.99
N LEU A 61 -2.59 -9.61 -10.65
CA LEU A 61 -3.58 -9.15 -11.63
C LEU A 61 -3.63 -10.08 -12.85
N GLU A 62 -2.50 -10.56 -13.36
CA GLU A 62 -2.48 -11.51 -14.48
C GLU A 62 -3.22 -12.80 -14.12
N ARG A 63 -2.91 -13.35 -12.93
CA ARG A 63 -3.54 -14.57 -12.44
C ARG A 63 -5.04 -14.39 -12.30
N ASP A 64 -5.50 -13.30 -11.69
CA ASP A 64 -6.92 -13.00 -11.54
C ASP A 64 -7.60 -12.80 -12.91
N TYR A 65 -6.96 -12.08 -13.84
CA TYR A 65 -7.47 -11.85 -15.19
C TYR A 65 -7.77 -13.16 -15.93
N PHE A 66 -6.83 -14.12 -15.90
CA PHE A 66 -6.98 -15.44 -16.54
C PHE A 66 -7.72 -16.47 -15.69
N THR A 67 -8.02 -16.16 -14.43
CA THR A 67 -8.95 -16.95 -13.62
C THR A 67 -10.39 -16.63 -14.02
N ARG A 68 -10.68 -15.36 -14.32
CA ARG A 68 -12.00 -14.89 -14.76
C ARG A 68 -12.25 -15.07 -16.25
N ARG A 69 -11.19 -15.19 -17.07
CA ARG A 69 -11.27 -15.31 -18.53
C ARG A 69 -10.49 -16.53 -19.01
N ALA A 70 -11.08 -17.30 -19.92
CA ALA A 70 -10.36 -18.36 -20.60
C ALA A 70 -9.13 -17.78 -21.32
N ARG A 71 -8.01 -18.52 -21.28
CA ARG A 71 -6.75 -18.12 -21.91
C ARG A 71 -6.77 -18.48 -23.39
N THR A 72 -7.48 -17.68 -24.18
CA THR A 72 -7.58 -17.79 -25.63
C THR A 72 -6.56 -16.86 -26.31
N PRO A 73 -6.23 -17.05 -27.60
CA PRO A 73 -5.35 -16.15 -28.33
C PRO A 73 -5.78 -14.68 -28.25
N GLU A 74 -7.09 -14.42 -28.26
CA GLU A 74 -7.68 -13.07 -28.18
C GLU A 74 -7.51 -12.47 -26.78
N SER A 75 -7.76 -13.25 -25.72
CA SER A 75 -7.63 -12.75 -24.35
C SER A 75 -6.18 -12.49 -23.96
N VAL A 76 -5.25 -13.31 -24.48
CA VAL A 76 -3.79 -13.10 -24.38
C VAL A 76 -3.36 -11.86 -25.15
N THR A 77 -3.86 -11.67 -26.38
CA THR A 77 -3.56 -10.46 -27.16
C THR A 77 -4.03 -9.20 -26.44
N THR A 78 -5.22 -9.25 -25.85
CA THR A 78 -5.78 -8.15 -25.06
C THR A 78 -4.92 -7.85 -23.83
N TRP A 79 -4.50 -8.88 -23.09
CA TRP A 79 -3.58 -8.73 -21.95
C TRP A 79 -2.28 -8.05 -22.37
N ASN A 80 -1.62 -8.58 -23.41
CA ASN A 80 -0.33 -8.09 -23.86
C ASN A 80 -0.39 -6.64 -24.37
N THR A 81 -1.44 -6.30 -25.12
CA THR A 81 -1.55 -4.99 -25.78
C THR A 81 -2.14 -3.90 -24.90
N ASN A 82 -3.09 -4.20 -24.02
CA ASN A 82 -3.76 -3.17 -23.22
C ASN A 82 -3.18 -3.02 -21.81
N TYR A 83 -2.63 -4.09 -21.24
CA TYR A 83 -2.14 -4.10 -19.87
C TYR A 83 -0.61 -4.21 -19.82
N GLN A 84 -0.06 -5.30 -20.35
CA GLN A 84 1.38 -5.58 -20.26
C GLN A 84 2.23 -4.49 -20.93
N GLU A 85 1.75 -3.93 -22.05
CA GLU A 85 2.42 -2.81 -22.74
C GLU A 85 2.63 -1.60 -21.82
N VAL A 86 1.64 -1.29 -20.97
CA VAL A 86 1.72 -0.21 -19.97
C VAL A 86 2.61 -0.63 -18.81
N PHE A 87 2.42 -1.83 -18.29
CA PHE A 87 3.12 -2.32 -17.10
C PHE A 87 4.65 -2.44 -17.29
N LYS A 88 5.12 -2.65 -18.53
CA LYS A 88 6.54 -2.61 -18.88
C LYS A 88 7.23 -1.27 -18.55
N SER A 89 6.47 -0.19 -18.44
CA SER A 89 7.01 1.12 -18.05
C SER A 89 7.18 1.30 -16.54
N LEU A 90 6.61 0.40 -15.73
CA LEU A 90 6.64 0.47 -14.28
C LEU A 90 7.87 -0.28 -13.71
N PRO A 91 8.47 0.21 -12.60
CA PRO A 91 9.59 -0.44 -11.96
C PRO A 91 9.16 -1.70 -11.21
N TYR A 92 9.47 -2.88 -11.78
CA TYR A 92 9.04 -4.18 -11.27
C TYR A 92 9.41 -4.41 -9.79
N ASP A 93 10.68 -4.16 -9.43
CA ASP A 93 11.23 -4.48 -8.10
C ASP A 93 10.96 -3.40 -7.03
N LYS A 94 10.20 -2.35 -7.36
CA LYS A 94 9.90 -1.25 -6.43
C LYS A 94 8.44 -1.28 -6.00
N PRO A 95 8.12 -0.81 -4.77
CA PRO A 95 6.74 -0.63 -4.36
C PRO A 95 5.97 0.28 -5.34
N LEU A 96 4.70 -0.04 -5.56
CA LEU A 96 3.83 0.78 -6.38
C LEU A 96 3.42 2.02 -5.58
N THR A 97 3.96 3.19 -5.94
CA THR A 97 3.61 4.46 -5.29
C THR A 97 2.94 5.45 -6.26
N VAL A 98 2.31 6.48 -5.71
CA VAL A 98 1.67 7.55 -6.49
C VAL A 98 2.68 8.25 -7.40
N GLU A 99 3.92 8.42 -6.96
CA GLU A 99 5.00 9.05 -7.71
C GLU A 99 5.41 8.19 -8.91
N VAL A 100 5.46 6.86 -8.71
CA VAL A 100 5.72 5.91 -9.81
C VAL A 100 4.64 6.02 -10.88
N LEU A 101 3.36 6.06 -10.49
CA LEU A 101 2.24 6.20 -11.42
C LEU A 101 2.28 7.55 -12.16
N LYS A 102 2.52 8.66 -11.44
CA LYS A 102 2.68 9.99 -12.05
C LYS A 102 3.84 10.02 -13.05
N GLY A 103 4.96 9.39 -12.72
CA GLY A 103 6.13 9.27 -13.61
C GLY A 103 5.80 8.49 -14.89
N ALA A 104 5.08 7.38 -14.77
CA ALA A 104 4.64 6.59 -15.91
C ALA A 104 3.67 7.36 -16.83
N ILE A 105 2.74 8.13 -16.26
CA ILE A 105 1.84 8.99 -17.05
C ILE A 105 2.63 10.09 -17.76
N ALA A 106 3.56 10.74 -17.05
CA ALA A 106 4.37 11.84 -17.59
C ALA A 106 5.33 11.40 -18.71
N SER A 107 5.79 10.13 -18.70
CA SER A 107 6.68 9.60 -19.75
C SER A 107 5.95 9.33 -21.08
N THR A 108 4.62 9.28 -21.06
CA THR A 108 3.81 9.11 -22.27
C THR A 108 3.43 10.47 -22.88
N ARG A 109 3.53 10.57 -24.21
CA ARG A 109 3.14 11.79 -24.93
C ARG A 109 1.64 12.08 -24.74
N PRO A 110 1.26 13.35 -24.47
CA PRO A 110 -0.15 13.74 -24.41
C PRO A 110 -0.93 13.33 -25.67
N ASP A 111 -2.23 13.10 -25.51
CA ASP A 111 -3.18 12.80 -26.60
C ASP A 111 -2.85 11.56 -27.45
N THR A 112 -2.06 10.63 -26.90
CA THR A 112 -1.77 9.35 -27.56
C THR A 112 -2.64 8.21 -27.02
N ARG A 113 -2.85 7.18 -27.84
CA ARG A 113 -3.51 5.94 -27.40
C ARG A 113 -2.79 5.31 -26.20
N MET A 114 -1.46 5.44 -26.13
CA MET A 114 -0.68 4.99 -24.98
C MET A 114 -1.05 5.76 -23.72
N ARG A 115 -1.13 7.11 -23.78
CA ARG A 115 -1.57 7.95 -22.65
C ARG A 115 -2.94 7.55 -22.13
N GLN A 116 -3.88 7.29 -23.04
CA GLN A 116 -5.22 6.83 -22.69
C GLN A 116 -5.16 5.48 -21.96
N LYS A 117 -4.42 4.50 -22.49
CA LYS A 117 -4.21 3.21 -21.82
C LYS A 117 -3.59 3.38 -20.44
N THR A 118 -2.51 4.16 -20.32
CA THR A 118 -1.81 4.37 -19.04
C THR A 118 -2.68 5.04 -17.96
N CYS A 119 -3.68 5.85 -18.34
CA CYS A 119 -4.57 6.51 -17.39
C CYS A 119 -5.87 5.73 -17.11
N LEU A 120 -6.25 4.78 -17.98
CA LEU A 120 -7.50 4.01 -17.89
C LEU A 120 -7.29 2.56 -17.45
N ALA A 121 -6.06 2.05 -17.54
CA ALA A 121 -5.69 0.69 -17.15
C ALA A 121 -5.77 0.49 -15.63
#